data_AF-A0A7C5TX05-F1
#
_entry.id   AF-A0A7C5TX05-F1
#
_cell.length_a   1.000
_cell.length_b   1.000
_cell.length_c   1.000
_cell.angle_alpha   90.00
_cell.angle_beta   90.00
_cell.angle_gamma   90.00
#
_symmetry.space_group_name_H-M   'P 1'
#
loop_
_entity.id
_entity.type
_entity.pdbx_description
1 polymer ?
#
loop_
_entity_poly.entity_id
_entity_poly.type
_entity_poly.pdbx_seq_one_letter_code
_entity_poly.pdbx_strand_id
1 'polypeptide(L)'
;METIGIDVIGSILAEYAKRIVDKALKGEMLSDWEVGFLLMEATRRTLEARMDAIEKRMSSLEESLKTRIEAVEKRMESLEESMSAKIEALEKRVEALEKRIEAIEKRIDSIERRIESLENDMRMLRSSIDSIRDTVIIKLLERK
;
A
#
# COMPACT_ATOMS: atom_id res chain seq x y z
N MET A 1 -47.68 -45.61 11.25
CA MET A 1 -47.86 -46.27 9.94
C MET A 1 -46.86 -45.76 8.91
N GLU A 2 -46.54 -44.46 8.87
CA GLU A 2 -45.51 -43.92 7.94
C GLU A 2 -44.13 -44.56 8.10
N THR A 3 -43.65 -44.77 9.33
CA THR A 3 -42.35 -45.40 9.60
C THR A 3 -42.28 -46.87 9.16
N ILE A 4 -43.34 -47.66 9.40
CA ILE A 4 -43.42 -49.07 8.97
C ILE A 4 -43.40 -49.16 7.44
N GLY A 5 -44.05 -48.23 6.74
CA GLY A 5 -44.02 -48.16 5.28
C GLY A 5 -42.62 -47.88 4.73
N ILE A 6 -41.88 -46.96 5.36
CA ILE A 6 -40.50 -46.62 4.98
C ILE A 6 -39.56 -47.82 5.20
N ASP A 7 -39.67 -48.53 6.33
CA ASP A 7 -38.82 -49.68 6.64
C ASP A 7 -39.05 -50.87 5.69
N VAL A 8 -40.32 -51.13 5.33
CA VAL A 8 -40.67 -52.19 4.37
C VAL A 8 -40.16 -51.84 2.97
N ILE A 9 -40.36 -50.60 2.51
CA ILE A 9 -39.85 -50.13 1.21
C ILE A 9 -38.32 -50.19 1.18
N GLY A 10 -37.65 -49.76 2.25
CA GLY A 10 -36.19 -49.83 2.37
C GLY A 10 -35.66 -51.26 2.28
N SER A 11 -36.33 -52.22 2.94
CA SER A 11 -35.97 -53.64 2.89
C SER A 11 -36.09 -54.22 1.48
N ILE A 12 -37.18 -53.90 0.78
CA ILE A 12 -37.40 -54.36 -0.62
C ILE A 12 -36.34 -53.77 -1.55
N LEU A 13 -36.02 -52.48 -1.43
CA LEU A 13 -35.00 -51.82 -2.24
C LEU A 13 -33.60 -52.41 -1.99
N ALA A 14 -33.27 -52.71 -0.73
CA ALA A 14 -31.99 -53.33 -0.38
C ALA A 14 -31.86 -54.74 -0.97
N GLU A 15 -32.92 -55.54 -0.90
CA GLU A 15 -32.94 -56.88 -1.48
C GLU A 15 -32.86 -56.84 -3.02
N TYR A 16 -33.53 -55.87 -3.64
CA TYR A 16 -33.43 -55.65 -5.09
C TYR A 16 -32.01 -55.23 -5.51
N ALA A 17 -31.39 -54.29 -4.81
CA ALA A 17 -30.01 -53.87 -5.08
C ALA A 17 -29.03 -55.04 -4.93
N LYS A 18 -29.20 -55.87 -3.89
CA LYS A 18 -28.40 -57.09 -3.69
C LYS A 18 -28.53 -58.06 -4.87
N ARG A 19 -29.75 -58.26 -5.38
CA ARG A 19 -29.98 -59.11 -6.56
C ARG A 19 -29.26 -58.60 -7.81
N ILE A 20 -29.24 -57.28 -8.04
CA ILE A 20 -28.52 -56.67 -9.16
C ILE A 20 -27.01 -56.97 -9.04
N VAL A 21 -26.45 -56.81 -7.84
CA VAL A 21 -25.04 -57.09 -7.57
C VAL A 21 -24.71 -58.57 -7.78
N ASP A 22 -25.55 -59.48 -7.28
CA ASP A 22 -25.35 -60.92 -7.43
C ASP A 22 -25.39 -61.37 -8.90
N LYS A 23 -26.32 -60.83 -9.70
CA LYS A 23 -26.37 -61.06 -11.15
C LYS A 23 -25.10 -60.58 -11.84
N ALA A 24 -24.65 -59.36 -11.51
CA ALA A 24 -23.45 -58.78 -12.09
C ALA A 24 -22.20 -59.62 -11.77
N LEU A 25 -22.08 -60.12 -10.54
CA LEU A 25 -20.97 -60.97 -10.09
C LEU A 25 -20.96 -62.35 -10.77
N LYS A 26 -22.14 -62.91 -11.08
CA LYS A 26 -22.29 -64.18 -11.79
C LYS A 26 -22.11 -64.06 -13.31
N GLY A 27 -21.99 -62.85 -13.85
CA GLY A 27 -21.93 -62.59 -15.28
C GLY A 27 -23.27 -62.75 -16.01
N GLU A 28 -24.39 -62.66 -15.29
CA GLU A 28 -25.73 -62.70 -15.87
C GLU A 28 -26.05 -61.36 -16.56
N MET A 29 -26.86 -61.38 -17.62
CA MET A 29 -27.29 -60.15 -18.30
C MET A 29 -28.15 -59.29 -17.37
N LEU A 30 -27.71 -58.05 -17.14
CA LEU A 30 -28.51 -57.01 -16.50
C LEU A 30 -29.51 -56.43 -17.50
N SER A 31 -30.70 -56.08 -17.02
CA SER A 31 -31.67 -55.30 -17.79
C SER A 31 -31.24 -53.84 -17.93
N ASP A 32 -31.74 -53.14 -18.95
CA ASP A 32 -31.44 -51.73 -19.21
C ASP A 32 -31.70 -50.81 -18.01
N TRP A 33 -32.76 -51.10 -17.23
CA TRP A 33 -33.07 -50.37 -16.00
C TRP A 33 -32.08 -50.67 -14.86
N GLU A 34 -31.63 -51.92 -14.70
CA GLU A 34 -30.61 -52.30 -13.72
C GLU A 34 -29.26 -51.62 -14.07
N VAL A 35 -28.92 -51.52 -15.36
CA VAL A 35 -27.74 -50.78 -15.84
C VAL A 35 -27.90 -49.27 -15.60
N GLY A 36 -29.08 -48.70 -15.92
CA GLY A 36 -29.38 -47.29 -15.70
C GLY A 36 -29.28 -46.88 -14.23
N PHE A 37 -29.79 -47.73 -13.32
CA PHE A 37 -29.66 -47.53 -11.88
C PHE A 37 -28.19 -47.51 -11.43
N LEU A 38 -27.38 -48.47 -11.87
CA LEU A 38 -25.95 -48.52 -11.54
C LEU A 38 -25.18 -47.29 -12.06
N LEU A 39 -25.48 -46.83 -13.29
CA LEU A 39 -24.90 -45.62 -13.86
C LEU A 39 -25.30 -44.38 -13.08
N MET A 40 -26.58 -44.25 -12.70
CA MET A 40 -27.08 -43.13 -11.91
C MET A 40 -26.47 -43.09 -10.50
N GLU A 41 -26.28 -44.24 -9.88
CA GLU A 41 -25.58 -44.36 -8.60
C GLU A 41 -24.09 -44.00 -8.72
N ALA A 42 -23.42 -44.41 -9.81
CA ALA A 42 -22.04 -44.05 -10.08
C ALA A 42 -21.87 -42.53 -10.34
N THR A 43 -22.79 -41.91 -11.10
CA THR A 43 -22.76 -40.47 -11.35
C THR A 43 -23.08 -39.68 -10.08
N ARG A 44 -24.03 -40.13 -9.24
CA ARG A 44 -24.32 -39.55 -7.93
C ARG A 44 -23.08 -39.50 -7.04
N ARG A 45 -22.38 -40.63 -6.87
CA ARG A 45 -21.13 -40.69 -6.08
C ARG A 45 -20.04 -39.76 -6.62
N THR A 46 -19.92 -39.70 -7.95
CA THR A 46 -18.94 -38.81 -8.60
C THR A 46 -19.30 -37.35 -8.36
N LEU A 47 -20.59 -37.00 -8.38
CA LEU A 47 -21.06 -35.64 -8.12
C LEU A 47 -20.83 -35.26 -6.65
N GLU A 48 -21.15 -36.13 -5.70
CA GLU A 48 -20.88 -35.92 -4.26
C GLU A 48 -19.40 -35.66 -4.01
N ALA A 49 -18.51 -36.50 -4.55
CA ALA A 49 -17.07 -36.30 -4.42
C ALA A 49 -16.59 -34.97 -5.02
N ARG A 50 -17.18 -34.54 -6.14
CA ARG A 50 -16.89 -33.24 -6.75
C ARG A 50 -17.41 -32.07 -5.91
N MET A 51 -18.59 -32.20 -5.32
CA MET A 51 -19.16 -31.19 -4.43
C MET A 51 -18.30 -31.01 -3.18
N ASP A 52 -17.90 -32.10 -2.53
CA ASP A 52 -16.99 -32.06 -1.38
C ASP A 52 -15.64 -31.40 -1.73
N ALA A 53 -15.12 -31.70 -2.93
CA ALA A 53 -13.88 -31.08 -3.40
C ALA A 53 -14.03 -29.58 -3.70
N ILE A 54 -15.18 -29.16 -4.23
CA ILE A 54 -15.50 -27.75 -4.46
C ILE A 54 -15.63 -27.02 -3.13
N GLU A 55 -16.35 -27.58 -2.16
CA GLU A 55 -16.54 -26.99 -0.84
C GLU A 55 -15.18 -26.75 -0.15
N LYS A 56 -14.31 -27.77 -0.13
CA LYS A 56 -12.95 -27.63 0.42
C LYS A 56 -12.13 -26.55 -0.28
N ARG A 57 -12.22 -26.46 -1.62
CA ARG A 57 -11.53 -25.43 -2.39
C ARG A 57 -12.08 -24.04 -2.11
N MET A 58 -13.40 -23.91 -1.94
CA MET A 58 -14.03 -22.64 -1.60
C MET A 58 -13.60 -22.18 -0.22
N SER A 59 -13.65 -23.03 0.81
CA SER A 59 -13.17 -22.68 2.15
C SER A 59 -11.69 -22.29 2.16
N SER A 60 -10.85 -23.01 1.41
CA SER A 60 -9.43 -22.66 1.29
C SER A 60 -9.21 -21.31 0.58
N LEU A 61 -10.02 -20.99 -0.43
CA LEU A 61 -9.96 -19.71 -1.13
C LEU A 61 -10.41 -18.57 -0.23
N GLU A 62 -11.49 -18.77 0.53
CA GLU A 62 -12.00 -17.79 1.50
C GLU A 62 -10.94 -17.45 2.55
N GLU A 63 -10.31 -18.46 3.15
CA GLU A 63 -9.26 -18.25 4.16
C GLU A 63 -8.02 -17.56 3.57
N SER A 64 -7.61 -17.97 2.36
CA SER A 64 -6.50 -17.33 1.66
C SER A 64 -6.79 -15.87 1.32
N LEU A 65 -8.01 -15.56 0.86
CA LEU A 65 -8.43 -14.20 0.56
C LEU A 65 -8.49 -13.34 1.82
N LYS A 66 -9.08 -13.86 2.91
CA LYS A 66 -9.12 -13.19 4.20
C LYS A 66 -7.72 -12.83 4.69
N THR A 67 -6.80 -13.81 4.69
CA THR A 67 -5.41 -13.59 5.10
C THR A 67 -4.71 -12.54 4.23
N ARG A 68 -4.95 -12.56 2.92
CA ARG A 68 -4.37 -11.57 1.99
C ARG A 68 -4.93 -10.18 2.20
N ILE A 69 -6.23 -10.06 2.47
CA ILE A 69 -6.89 -8.77 2.75
C ILE A 69 -6.31 -8.18 4.05
N GLU A 70 -6.28 -8.95 5.14
CA GLU A 70 -5.70 -8.50 6.41
C GLU A 70 -4.23 -8.06 6.26
N ALA A 71 -3.45 -8.78 5.44
CA ALA A 71 -2.06 -8.41 5.16
C ALA A 71 -1.94 -7.11 4.33
N VAL A 72 -2.87 -6.86 3.42
CA VAL A 72 -2.92 -5.60 2.65
C VAL A 72 -3.33 -4.44 3.55
N GLU A 73 -4.34 -4.61 4.40
CA GLU A 73 -4.79 -3.60 5.36
C GLU A 73 -3.64 -3.15 6.27
N LYS A 74 -2.93 -4.09 6.91
CA LYS A 74 -1.76 -3.76 7.75
C LYS A 74 -0.65 -3.03 7.00
N ARG A 75 -0.42 -3.40 5.73
CA ARG A 75 0.58 -2.72 4.89
C ARG A 75 0.14 -1.30 4.53
N MET A 76 -1.15 -1.07 4.31
CA MET A 76 -1.70 0.26 4.05
C MET A 76 -1.59 1.14 5.29
N GLU A 77 -1.99 0.65 6.46
CA GLU A 77 -1.85 1.36 7.74
C GLU A 77 -0.39 1.77 8.00
N SER A 78 0.54 0.83 7.86
CA SER A 78 1.98 1.11 8.04
C SER A 78 2.52 2.13 7.03
N LEU A 79 2.02 2.09 5.79
CA LEU A 79 2.41 3.06 4.76
C LEU A 79 1.87 4.46 5.08
N GLU A 80 0.62 4.56 5.51
CA GLU A 80 -0.02 5.82 5.90
C GLU A 80 0.69 6.47 7.10
N GLU A 81 1.04 5.69 8.12
CA GLU A 81 1.82 6.17 9.27
C GLU A 81 3.20 6.66 8.84
N SER A 82 3.91 5.87 8.02
CA SER A 82 5.25 6.23 7.54
C SER A 82 5.23 7.50 6.68
N MET A 83 4.22 7.64 5.81
CA MET A 83 4.06 8.82 4.97
C MET A 83 3.73 10.06 5.81
N SER A 84 2.81 9.94 6.75
CA SER A 84 2.44 11.04 7.66
C SER A 84 3.64 11.54 8.45
N ALA A 85 4.43 10.62 9.03
CA ALA A 85 5.65 10.98 9.77
C ALA A 85 6.71 11.66 8.88
N LYS A 86 6.86 11.20 7.63
CA LYS A 86 7.79 11.83 6.67
C LYS A 86 7.33 13.22 6.25
N ILE A 87 6.03 13.42 6.05
CA ILE A 87 5.45 14.73 5.71
C ILE A 87 5.69 15.71 6.87
N GLU A 88 5.37 15.32 8.10
CA GLU A 88 5.59 16.17 9.28
C GLU A 88 7.07 16.53 9.45
N ALA A 89 7.98 15.58 9.23
CA ALA A 89 9.41 15.83 9.26
C ALA A 89 9.88 16.79 8.16
N LEU A 90 9.30 16.71 6.97
CA LEU A 90 9.58 17.64 5.86
C LEU A 90 9.05 19.04 6.16
N GLU A 91 7.82 19.17 6.70
CA GLU A 91 7.23 20.45 7.11
C GLU A 91 8.13 21.16 8.13
N LYS A 92 8.59 20.46 9.17
CA LYS A 92 9.52 21.02 10.17
C LYS A 92 10.85 21.47 9.54
N ARG A 93 11.36 20.72 8.57
CA ARG A 93 12.60 21.09 7.86
C ARG A 93 12.40 22.32 6.98
N VAL A 94 11.26 22.45 6.32
CA VAL A 94 10.91 23.62 5.51
C VAL A 94 10.79 24.84 6.41
N GLU A 95 10.06 24.77 7.53
CA GLU A 95 9.95 25.88 8.48
C GLU A 95 11.32 26.31 9.03
N ALA A 96 12.20 25.35 9.33
CA ALA A 96 13.56 25.66 9.77
C ALA A 96 14.41 26.33 8.68
N LEU A 97 14.21 25.96 7.40
CA LEU A 97 14.88 26.60 6.27
C LEU A 97 14.36 28.02 6.04
N GLU A 98 13.05 28.24 6.13
CA GLU A 98 12.42 29.57 6.04
C GLU A 98 13.02 30.52 7.07
N LYS A 99 13.06 30.12 8.35
CA LYS A 99 13.70 30.91 9.43
C LYS A 99 15.17 31.22 9.16
N ARG A 100 15.91 30.29 8.56
CA ARG A 100 17.32 30.50 8.19
C ARG A 100 17.45 31.49 7.05
N ILE A 101 16.56 31.44 6.07
CA ILE A 101 16.52 32.38 4.94
C ILE A 101 16.23 33.78 5.46
N GLU A 102 15.19 33.97 6.29
CA GLU A 102 14.88 35.27 6.91
C GLU A 102 16.07 35.84 7.71
N ALA A 103 16.80 34.98 8.43
CA ALA A 103 17.98 35.40 9.18
C ALA A 103 19.14 35.82 8.25
N ILE A 104 19.29 35.15 7.10
CA ILE A 104 20.27 35.53 6.08
C ILE A 104 19.90 36.86 5.42
N GLU A 105 18.63 37.06 5.06
CA GLU A 105 18.13 38.32 4.50
C GLU A 105 18.43 39.49 5.42
N LYS A 106 18.09 39.39 6.72
CA LYS A 106 18.41 40.43 7.72
C LYS A 106 19.90 40.72 7.83
N ARG A 107 20.76 39.70 7.68
CA ARG A 107 22.22 39.87 7.70
C ARG A 107 22.71 40.58 6.44
N ILE A 108 22.12 40.27 5.28
CA ILE A 108 22.42 40.95 4.01
C ILE A 108 22.05 42.43 4.13
N ASP A 109 20.82 42.75 4.57
CA ASP A 109 20.39 44.14 4.79
C ASP A 109 21.34 44.91 5.72
N SER A 110 21.81 44.26 6.79
CA SER A 110 22.77 44.86 7.71
C SER A 110 24.15 45.09 7.06
N ILE A 111 24.60 44.19 6.21
CA ILE A 111 25.86 44.33 5.45
C ILE A 111 25.73 45.46 4.43
N GLU A 112 24.63 45.54 3.70
CA GLU A 112 24.36 46.60 2.72
C GLU A 112 24.44 47.99 3.38
N ARG A 113 23.77 48.18 4.52
CA ARG A 113 23.85 49.46 5.28
C ARG A 113 25.27 49.80 5.75
N ARG A 114 26.06 48.79 6.14
CA ARG A 114 27.46 49.01 6.54
C ARG A 114 28.32 49.39 5.34
N ILE A 115 28.08 48.81 4.18
CA ILE A 115 28.75 49.17 2.93
C ILE A 115 28.41 50.60 2.55
N GLU A 116 27.14 51.00 2.58
CA GLU A 116 26.71 52.38 2.32
C GLU A 116 27.39 53.39 3.26
N SER A 117 27.50 53.07 4.56
CA SER A 117 28.22 53.90 5.53
C SER A 117 29.70 54.04 5.17
N LEU A 118 30.37 52.93 4.85
CA LEU A 118 31.79 52.94 4.46
C LEU A 118 32.02 53.70 3.16
N GLU A 119 31.12 53.59 2.18
CA GLU A 119 31.17 54.37 0.94
C GLU A 119 31.08 55.87 1.22
N ASN A 120 30.19 56.29 2.12
CA ASN A 120 30.07 57.69 2.53
C ASN A 120 31.32 58.19 3.27
N ASP A 121 31.86 57.39 4.20
CA ASP A 121 33.09 57.72 4.92
C ASP A 121 34.28 57.88 3.94
N MET A 122 34.39 56.98 2.94
CA MET A 122 35.40 57.09 1.88
C MET A 122 35.25 58.35 1.03
N ARG A 123 34.02 58.77 0.69
CA ARG A 123 33.77 60.02 -0.02
C ARG A 123 34.23 61.23 0.80
N MET A 124 33.94 61.24 2.10
CA MET A 124 34.35 62.30 3.01
C MET A 124 35.87 62.37 3.17
N LEU A 125 36.53 61.22 3.32
CA LEU A 125 37.99 61.13 3.35
C LEU A 125 38.62 61.64 2.05
N ARG A 126 38.06 61.27 0.89
CA ARG A 126 38.53 61.74 -0.42
C ARG A 126 38.45 63.25 -0.54
N SER A 127 37.31 63.84 -0.18
CA SER A 127 37.12 65.30 -0.14
C SER A 127 38.13 66.00 0.79
N SER A 128 38.38 65.40 1.95
CA SER A 128 39.34 65.93 2.92
C SER A 128 40.78 65.89 2.40
N ILE A 129 41.16 64.81 1.72
CA ILE A 129 42.46 64.67 1.05
C ILE A 129 42.61 65.70 -0.08
N ASP A 130 41.57 65.89 -0.90
CA ASP A 130 41.58 66.88 -1.99
C ASP A 130 41.78 68.30 -1.42
N SER A 131 41.08 68.67 -0.35
CA SER A 131 41.24 69.97 0.33
C SER A 131 42.64 70.19 0.92
N ILE A 132 43.21 69.15 1.56
CA ILE A 132 44.59 69.21 2.07
C ILE A 132 45.58 69.39 0.91
N ARG A 133 45.41 68.62 -0.18
CA ARG A 133 46.26 68.73 -1.38
C ARG A 133 46.23 70.15 -1.92
N ASP A 134 45.05 70.73 -2.10
CA ASP A 134 44.89 72.08 -2.65
C ASP A 134 45.52 73.14 -1.73
N THR A 135 45.34 73.01 -0.41
CA THR A 135 45.98 73.89 0.58
C THR A 135 47.52 73.81 0.52
N VAL A 136 48.07 72.61 0.38
CA VAL A 136 49.52 72.40 0.25
C VAL A 136 50.05 73.02 -1.04
N ILE A 137 49.34 72.86 -2.17
CA ILE A 137 49.70 73.48 -3.45
C ILE A 137 49.74 75.01 -3.31
N ILE A 138 48.71 75.62 -2.72
CA ILE A 138 48.66 77.07 -2.50
C ILE A 138 49.87 77.55 -1.68
N LYS A 139 50.16 76.91 -0.53
CA LYS A 139 51.31 77.29 0.31
C LYS A 139 52.67 77.13 -0.36
N LEU A 140 52.82 76.16 -1.26
CA LEU A 140 54.06 75.97 -2.00
C LEU A 140 54.25 77.03 -3.09
N LEU A 141 53.16 77.52 -3.68
CA LEU A 141 53.19 78.62 -4.65
C LEU A 141 53.51 79.97 -3.98
N GLU A 142 52.98 80.23 -2.79
CA GLU A 142 53.25 81.47 -2.02
C GLU A 142 54.70 81.58 -1.52
N ARG A 143 55.46 80.48 -1.47
CA ARG A 143 56.86 80.44 -1.01
C ARG A 143 57.90 80.63 -2.13
N LYS A 144 57.48 80.74 -3.39
CA LYS A 144 58.34 81.06 -4.54
C LYS A 144 58.30 82.54 -4.87
#